data_AF-A0A815B189-F1
#
_entry.id   AF-A0A815B189-F1
#
_cell.length_a   1.000
_cell.length_b   1.000
_cell.length_c   1.000
_cell.angle_alpha   90.00
_cell.angle_beta   90.00
_cell.angle_gamma   90.00
#
_symmetry.space_group_name_H-M   'P 1'
#
loop_
_entity.id
_entity.type
_entity.pdbx_description
1 polymer ?
#
loop_
_entity_poly.entity_id
_entity_poly.type
_entity_poly.pdbx_seq_one_letter_code
_entity_poly.pdbx_strand_id
1 'polypeptide(L)'
;MTGEQRDAFYSSLHMTIDVNKGTEIDKINAKNFVDITTSYYGVDHVFHDTGYHSIIDYIVKDFRDGDIRFGQIVNKISYDQDLVEVQTVNGHVCRAQYVLLTVSLGVLKGRQIVFKPLLPQWKSNAIDRIGYGLMDKVVLVWDKAWWTSVSYYFKRVTSKPSPFSAWISVNKWNDRPALVCVFIGGDANRIKTLTNEQAVEEVRNALQQMFPNQSIPMPIDSFVPRWKSDLFSNGSYSYLSQHQTYEDMIYISKPIVNKLLFAGEATSQEFHECVHGALLSARREVTRLLHVYELSVNQTKPASRSAAISPFEIILIINVIFLKLLPYLMN
;
A
#
# COMPACT_ATOMS: atom_id res chain seq x y z
N MET A 1 -7.48 -39.49 5.43
CA MET A 1 -6.88 -38.46 4.56
C MET A 1 -5.51 -38.97 4.13
N THR A 2 -5.22 -39.03 2.83
CA THR A 2 -3.89 -39.43 2.32
C THR A 2 -2.84 -38.36 2.68
N GLY A 3 -1.55 -38.69 2.55
CA GLY A 3 -0.46 -37.71 2.73
C GLY A 3 -0.65 -36.49 1.83
N GLU A 4 -0.93 -36.70 0.54
CA GLU A 4 -1.20 -35.61 -0.42
C GLU A 4 -2.43 -34.78 -0.04
N GLN A 5 -3.53 -35.42 0.39
CA GLN A 5 -4.73 -34.68 0.82
C GLN A 5 -4.45 -33.84 2.08
N ARG A 6 -3.58 -34.33 2.98
CA ARG A 6 -3.14 -33.60 4.16
C ARG A 6 -2.30 -32.38 3.78
N ASP A 7 -1.37 -32.55 2.85
CA ASP A 7 -0.50 -31.47 2.40
C ASP A 7 -1.30 -30.39 1.64
N ALA A 8 -2.27 -30.79 0.84
CA ALA A 8 -3.24 -29.91 0.19
C ALA A 8 -4.08 -29.10 1.21
N PHE A 9 -4.56 -29.77 2.25
CA PHE A 9 -5.32 -29.13 3.32
C PHE A 9 -4.48 -28.08 4.06
N TYR A 10 -3.25 -28.43 4.46
CA TYR A 10 -2.33 -27.49 5.09
C TYR A 10 -1.99 -26.30 4.18
N SER A 11 -1.71 -26.57 2.90
CA SER A 11 -1.46 -25.51 1.93
C SER A 11 -2.64 -24.54 1.81
N SER A 12 -3.87 -25.05 1.74
CA SER A 12 -5.09 -24.21 1.70
C SER A 12 -5.27 -23.35 2.95
N LEU A 13 -4.90 -23.88 4.13
CA LEU A 13 -4.94 -23.14 5.39
C LEU A 13 -3.89 -22.04 5.44
N HIS A 14 -2.62 -22.37 5.16
CA HIS A 14 -1.50 -21.41 5.11
C HIS A 14 -1.84 -20.23 4.22
N MET A 15 -2.36 -20.54 3.04
CA MET A 15 -2.72 -19.54 2.03
C MET A 15 -3.85 -18.60 2.46
N THR A 16 -4.73 -19.03 3.36
CA THR A 16 -5.74 -18.13 3.95
C THR A 16 -5.07 -17.04 4.77
N ILE A 17 -4.07 -17.43 5.57
CA ILE A 17 -3.32 -16.50 6.42
C ILE A 17 -2.45 -15.60 5.54
N ASP A 18 -1.77 -16.18 4.54
CA ASP A 18 -0.92 -15.43 3.62
C ASP A 18 -1.71 -14.36 2.85
N VAL A 19 -2.90 -14.69 2.35
CA VAL A 19 -3.78 -13.73 1.63
C VAL A 19 -4.19 -12.60 2.55
N ASN A 20 -4.61 -12.92 3.77
CA ASN A 20 -5.05 -11.91 4.73
C ASN A 20 -3.92 -10.97 5.16
N LYS A 21 -2.65 -11.43 5.12
CA LYS A 21 -1.49 -10.67 5.61
C LYS A 21 -0.54 -10.18 4.51
N GLY A 22 -0.79 -10.52 3.25
CA GLY A 22 0.04 -10.12 2.11
C GLY A 22 1.49 -10.59 2.16
N THR A 23 1.77 -11.63 2.95
CA THR A 23 3.11 -12.19 3.17
C THR A 23 2.98 -13.66 3.56
N GLU A 24 4.05 -14.43 3.38
CA GLU A 24 4.13 -15.82 3.82
C GLU A 24 4.09 -15.91 5.36
N ILE A 25 3.30 -16.86 5.88
CA ILE A 25 3.05 -17.08 7.31
C ILE A 25 4.33 -17.22 8.15
N ASP A 26 5.38 -17.84 7.60
CA ASP A 26 6.67 -18.04 8.27
C ASP A 26 7.42 -16.74 8.57
N LYS A 27 6.99 -15.63 7.97
CA LYS A 27 7.58 -14.30 8.20
C LYS A 27 6.86 -13.53 9.29
N ILE A 28 5.71 -13.99 9.77
CA ILE A 28 4.81 -13.25 10.64
C ILE A 28 5.21 -13.45 12.11
N ASN A 29 5.16 -12.37 12.89
CA ASN A 29 5.39 -12.43 14.32
C ASN A 29 4.24 -13.12 15.05
N ALA A 30 4.44 -14.36 15.50
CA ALA A 30 3.42 -15.09 16.25
C ALA A 30 3.05 -14.44 17.60
N LYS A 31 4.00 -13.75 18.27
CA LYS A 31 3.76 -13.13 19.59
C LYS A 31 2.91 -11.87 19.49
N ASN A 32 3.05 -11.15 18.39
CA ASN A 32 2.34 -9.91 18.12
C ASN A 32 1.28 -10.09 17.04
N PHE A 33 0.82 -11.32 16.80
CA PHE A 33 -0.22 -11.58 15.81
C PHE A 33 -1.53 -10.95 16.28
N VAL A 34 -1.87 -9.80 15.71
CA VAL A 34 -3.16 -9.14 15.94
C VAL A 34 -4.03 -9.39 14.71
N ASP A 35 -5.16 -10.03 14.94
CA ASP A 35 -6.20 -10.14 13.94
C ASP A 35 -6.98 -8.82 13.84
N ILE A 36 -6.45 -7.88 13.04
CA ILE A 36 -7.12 -6.61 12.79
C ILE A 36 -8.46 -6.79 12.05
N THR A 37 -8.73 -7.95 11.44
CA THR A 37 -10.01 -8.21 10.74
C THR A 37 -11.20 -8.24 11.71
N THR A 38 -10.95 -8.52 12.99
CA THR A 38 -11.96 -8.47 14.05
C THR A 38 -12.21 -7.06 14.62
N SER A 39 -11.42 -6.07 14.19
CA SER A 39 -11.53 -4.68 14.66
C SER A 39 -12.48 -3.82 13.80
N TYR A 40 -13.14 -4.41 12.80
CA TYR A 40 -14.04 -3.71 11.88
C TYR A 40 -15.51 -3.97 12.24
N TYR A 41 -16.28 -2.89 12.29
CA TYR A 41 -17.73 -2.91 12.47
C TYR A 41 -18.39 -2.15 11.31
N GLY A 42 -19.56 -2.61 10.88
CA GLY A 42 -20.32 -1.99 9.79
C GLY A 42 -20.57 -2.94 8.63
N VAL A 43 -21.26 -2.44 7.61
CA VAL A 43 -21.52 -3.17 6.37
C VAL A 43 -20.40 -2.91 5.37
N ASP A 44 -20.03 -3.92 4.59
CA ASP A 44 -19.09 -3.76 3.49
C ASP A 44 -19.62 -2.71 2.51
N HIS A 45 -18.77 -1.75 2.16
CA HIS A 45 -19.06 -0.77 1.13
C HIS A 45 -18.13 -0.99 -0.06
N VAL A 46 -18.72 -1.13 -1.24
CA VAL A 46 -18.00 -1.14 -2.51
C VAL A 46 -18.29 0.15 -3.28
N PHE A 47 -17.25 0.76 -3.83
CA PHE A 47 -17.38 1.83 -4.81
C PHE A 47 -17.77 1.21 -6.15
N HIS A 48 -19.05 0.94 -6.33
CA HIS A 48 -19.59 0.17 -7.47
C HIS A 48 -19.12 0.75 -8.82
N ASP A 49 -19.43 2.03 -9.06
CA ASP A 49 -19.27 2.63 -10.38
C ASP A 49 -17.84 3.10 -10.63
N THR A 50 -17.17 3.60 -9.61
CA THR A 50 -15.87 4.27 -9.72
C THR A 50 -14.72 3.40 -9.23
N GLY A 51 -14.91 2.54 -8.24
CA GLY A 51 -13.81 1.93 -7.51
C GLY A 51 -13.11 2.92 -6.56
N TYR A 52 -12.07 2.42 -5.88
CA TYR A 52 -11.43 3.12 -4.76
C TYR A 52 -10.74 4.45 -5.14
N HIS A 53 -10.44 4.68 -6.43
CA HIS A 53 -9.75 5.90 -6.88
C HIS A 53 -10.58 7.17 -6.65
N SER A 54 -11.91 7.06 -6.60
CA SER A 54 -12.82 8.17 -6.32
C SER A 54 -12.53 8.91 -5.01
N ILE A 55 -11.93 8.23 -4.03
CA ILE A 55 -11.49 8.88 -2.78
C ILE A 55 -10.35 9.86 -3.08
N ILE A 56 -9.39 9.47 -3.93
CA ILE A 56 -8.30 10.35 -4.33
C ILE A 56 -8.85 11.51 -5.15
N ASP A 57 -9.72 11.25 -6.12
CA ASP A 57 -10.37 12.29 -6.92
C ASP A 57 -11.14 13.28 -6.06
N TYR A 58 -11.77 12.81 -4.98
CA TYR A 58 -12.43 13.69 -4.01
C TYR A 58 -11.43 14.56 -3.25
N ILE A 59 -10.35 13.96 -2.72
CA ILE A 59 -9.34 14.68 -1.93
C ILE A 59 -8.60 15.74 -2.75
N VAL A 60 -8.27 15.45 -4.02
CA VAL A 60 -7.48 16.38 -4.84
C VAL A 60 -8.25 17.63 -5.27
N LYS A 61 -9.59 17.65 -5.16
CA LYS A 61 -10.42 18.82 -5.51
C LYS A 61 -10.13 20.05 -4.64
N ASP A 62 -9.64 19.85 -3.42
CA ASP A 62 -9.34 20.93 -2.48
C ASP A 62 -7.95 21.57 -2.73
N PHE A 63 -7.15 21.00 -3.64
CA PHE A 63 -5.83 21.50 -3.97
C PHE A 63 -5.89 22.48 -5.15
N ARG A 64 -5.10 23.54 -5.09
CA ARG A 64 -4.96 24.54 -6.16
C ARG A 64 -3.88 24.13 -7.15
N ASP A 65 -3.91 24.75 -8.32
CA ASP A 65 -2.84 24.61 -9.30
C ASP A 65 -1.48 24.95 -8.69
N GLY A 66 -0.54 24.00 -8.76
CA GLY A 66 0.81 24.13 -8.21
C GLY A 66 1.00 23.60 -6.79
N ASP A 67 -0.08 23.26 -6.07
CA ASP A 67 0.01 22.61 -4.75
C ASP A 67 0.51 21.16 -4.89
N ILE A 68 0.03 20.45 -5.93
CA ILE A 68 0.49 19.10 -6.27
C ILE A 68 1.48 19.18 -7.42
N ARG A 69 2.71 18.68 -7.22
CA ARG A 69 3.78 18.72 -8.21
C ARG A 69 4.16 17.30 -8.65
N PHE A 70 3.59 16.87 -9.77
CA PHE A 70 3.92 15.59 -10.38
C PHE A 70 5.33 15.59 -11.01
N GLY A 71 5.91 14.40 -11.21
CA GLY A 71 7.24 14.25 -11.80
C GLY A 71 8.41 14.67 -10.89
N GLN A 72 8.12 15.06 -9.64
CA GLN A 72 9.12 15.49 -8.66
C GLN A 72 9.56 14.31 -7.78
N ILE A 73 10.51 13.51 -8.27
CA ILE A 73 11.03 12.35 -7.53
C ILE A 73 12.02 12.84 -6.47
N VAL A 74 11.64 12.82 -5.20
CA VAL A 74 12.54 13.17 -4.08
C VAL A 74 13.61 12.11 -3.92
N ASN A 75 14.88 12.52 -3.89
CA ASN A 75 16.02 11.61 -3.68
C ASN A 75 16.91 12.00 -2.50
N LYS A 76 16.73 13.20 -1.93
CA LYS A 76 17.49 13.63 -0.76
C LYS A 76 16.68 14.59 0.11
N ILE A 77 16.79 14.41 1.42
CA ILE A 77 16.19 15.27 2.43
C ILE A 77 17.29 15.69 3.42
N SER A 78 17.60 16.98 3.46
CA SER A 78 18.50 17.55 4.47
C SER A 78 17.67 18.23 5.55
N TYR A 79 18.01 18.08 6.82
CA TYR A 79 17.25 18.69 7.92
C TYR A 79 18.15 19.10 9.08
N ASP A 80 17.76 20.18 9.74
CA ASP A 80 18.33 20.64 11.01
C ASP A 80 17.21 21.06 11.98
N GLN A 81 17.54 21.86 13.00
CA GLN A 81 16.54 22.32 13.99
C GLN A 81 15.63 23.42 13.45
N ASP A 82 16.03 24.10 12.38
CA ASP A 82 15.35 25.27 11.84
C ASP A 82 14.47 24.89 10.64
N LEU A 83 15.06 24.19 9.67
CA LEU A 83 14.48 23.96 8.34
C LEU A 83 14.77 22.56 7.78
N VAL A 84 13.91 22.12 6.86
CA VAL A 84 14.07 20.93 6.03
C VAL A 84 14.20 21.36 4.56
N GLU A 85 15.21 20.80 3.89
CA GLU A 85 15.45 20.95 2.46
C GLU A 85 15.18 19.63 1.74
N VAL A 86 14.28 19.66 0.76
CA VAL A 86 13.90 18.50 -0.06
C VAL A 86 14.46 18.72 -1.46
N GLN A 87 15.29 17.78 -1.90
CA GLN A 87 15.88 17.76 -3.23
C GLN A 87 15.31 16.59 -4.05
N THR A 88 15.06 16.87 -5.32
CA THR A 88 14.58 15.90 -6.29
C THR A 88 15.67 15.48 -7.27
N VAL A 89 15.43 14.37 -7.99
CA VAL A 89 16.35 13.82 -9.01
C VAL A 89 16.69 14.83 -10.11
N ASN A 90 15.75 15.69 -10.48
CA ASN A 90 15.96 16.71 -11.52
C ASN A 90 16.73 17.94 -11.03
N GLY A 91 17.16 17.96 -9.75
CA GLY A 91 17.90 19.06 -9.14
C GLY A 91 17.02 20.14 -8.51
N HIS A 92 15.69 20.07 -8.62
CA HIS A 92 14.80 21.01 -7.93
C HIS A 92 14.92 20.84 -6.41
N VAL A 93 15.01 21.98 -5.72
CA VAL A 93 15.14 22.09 -4.28
C VAL A 93 14.00 22.93 -3.72
N CYS A 94 13.32 22.41 -2.70
CA CYS A 94 12.32 23.14 -1.93
C CYS A 94 12.68 23.12 -0.44
N ARG A 95 12.31 24.19 0.25
CA ARG A 95 12.63 24.43 1.65
C ARG A 95 11.35 24.60 2.42
N ALA A 96 11.26 24.01 3.60
CA ALA A 96 10.06 24.04 4.42
C ALA A 96 10.43 23.97 5.89
N GLN A 97 9.59 24.56 6.75
CA GLN A 97 9.76 24.38 8.19
C GLN A 97 9.42 22.95 8.60
N TYR A 98 8.45 22.33 7.94
CA TYR A 98 8.03 20.96 8.26
C TYR A 98 7.85 20.15 6.97
N VAL A 99 8.23 18.88 7.02
CA VAL A 99 8.02 17.92 5.94
C VAL A 99 7.24 16.74 6.49
N LEU A 100 6.10 16.43 5.87
CA LEU A 100 5.35 15.22 6.14
C LEU A 100 5.71 14.20 5.05
N LEU A 101 6.45 13.16 5.46
CA LEU A 101 6.87 12.09 4.57
C LEU A 101 5.84 10.96 4.59
N THR A 102 5.24 10.66 3.42
CA THR A 102 4.25 9.58 3.25
C THR A 102 4.66 8.54 2.20
N VAL A 103 5.97 8.44 1.94
CA VAL A 103 6.51 7.39 1.06
C VAL A 103 6.28 6.01 1.63
N SER A 104 6.20 5.01 0.76
CA SER A 104 6.01 3.62 1.18
C SER A 104 7.17 3.15 2.07
N LEU A 105 6.89 2.19 2.96
CA LEU A 105 7.94 1.52 3.71
C LEU A 105 8.95 0.84 2.76
N GLY A 106 8.51 0.33 1.60
CA GLY A 106 9.38 -0.22 0.57
C GLY A 106 10.40 0.79 0.01
N VAL A 107 10.01 2.05 -0.18
CA VAL A 107 10.94 3.13 -0.58
C VAL A 107 11.97 3.42 0.52
N LEU A 108 11.54 3.46 1.79
CA LEU A 108 12.44 3.65 2.93
C LEU A 108 13.43 2.49 3.08
N LYS A 109 12.96 1.24 2.95
CA LYS A 109 13.80 0.03 2.97
C LYS A 109 14.76 -0.02 1.80
N GLY A 110 14.33 0.45 0.62
CA GLY A 110 15.15 0.55 -0.59
C GLY A 110 16.19 1.68 -0.58
N ARG A 111 16.21 2.53 0.46
CA ARG A 111 17.15 3.66 0.61
C ARG A 111 17.19 4.59 -0.61
N GLN A 112 16.05 4.77 -1.27
CA GLN A 112 15.94 5.63 -2.45
C GLN A 112 16.06 7.13 -2.10
N ILE A 113 15.83 7.48 -0.82
CA ILE A 113 15.97 8.84 -0.30
C ILE A 113 17.17 8.88 0.64
N VAL A 114 18.12 9.76 0.36
CA VAL A 114 19.27 10.04 1.22
C VAL A 114 18.88 11.07 2.27
N PHE A 115 19.04 10.75 3.55
CA PHE A 115 18.82 11.68 4.66
C PHE A 115 20.14 12.31 5.11
N LYS A 116 20.16 13.64 5.31
CA LYS A 116 21.32 14.38 5.84
C LYS A 116 20.91 15.30 7.00
N PRO A 117 21.31 15.03 8.26
CA PRO A 117 22.09 13.88 8.70
C PRO A 117 21.35 12.55 8.49
N LEU A 118 22.05 11.42 8.65
CA LEU A 118 21.42 10.11 8.58
C LEU A 118 20.28 9.99 9.61
N LEU A 119 19.28 9.18 9.29
CA LEU A 119 18.23 8.84 10.24
C LEU A 119 18.87 8.19 11.48
N PRO A 120 18.41 8.54 12.70
CA PRO A 120 18.89 7.90 13.92
C PRO A 120 18.74 6.38 13.87
N GLN A 121 19.64 5.67 14.56
CA GLN A 121 19.68 4.20 14.51
C GLN A 121 18.34 3.55 14.90
N TRP A 122 17.62 4.11 15.88
CA TRP A 122 16.30 3.61 16.28
C TRP A 122 15.27 3.67 15.15
N LYS A 123 15.33 4.69 14.28
CA LYS A 123 14.44 4.84 13.12
C LYS A 123 14.84 3.89 12.01
N SER A 124 16.13 3.83 11.67
CA SER A 124 16.63 2.93 10.62
C SER A 124 16.35 1.47 10.97
N ASN A 125 16.61 1.08 12.23
CA ASN A 125 16.34 -0.27 12.71
C ASN A 125 14.85 -0.65 12.60
N ALA A 126 13.95 0.27 12.95
CA ALA A 126 12.51 0.03 12.81
C ALA A 126 12.11 -0.13 11.33
N ILE A 127 12.63 0.73 10.44
CA ILE A 127 12.44 0.59 8.99
C ILE A 127 12.89 -0.79 8.50
N ASP A 128 14.01 -1.30 9.02
CA ASP A 128 14.58 -2.58 8.58
C ASP A 128 13.86 -3.80 9.16
N ARG A 129 13.36 -3.71 10.39
CA ARG A 129 12.66 -4.82 11.06
C ARG A 129 11.20 -4.95 10.69
N ILE A 130 10.48 -3.86 10.43
CA ILE A 130 9.07 -3.94 10.01
C ILE A 130 9.00 -4.66 8.66
N GLY A 131 8.08 -5.62 8.56
CA GLY A 131 7.86 -6.40 7.35
C GLY A 131 7.27 -5.53 6.24
N TYR A 132 7.67 -5.80 4.99
CA TYR A 132 7.03 -5.19 3.83
C TYR A 132 6.73 -6.27 2.80
N GLY A 133 5.45 -6.59 2.69
CA GLY A 133 4.93 -7.74 1.96
C GLY A 133 4.89 -7.52 0.46
N LEU A 134 4.54 -8.59 -0.24
CA LEU A 134 4.30 -8.57 -1.66
C LEU A 134 3.06 -9.41 -1.96
N MET A 135 2.02 -8.71 -2.39
CA MET A 135 0.80 -9.27 -2.95
C MET A 135 0.56 -8.59 -4.29
N ASP A 136 0.67 -9.37 -5.37
CA ASP A 136 0.30 -8.97 -6.73
C ASP A 136 -1.01 -9.66 -7.13
N LYS A 137 -1.54 -9.27 -8.28
CA LYS A 137 -2.76 -9.85 -8.84
C LYS A 137 -2.67 -9.93 -10.35
N VAL A 138 -3.49 -10.77 -10.96
CA VAL A 138 -3.78 -10.73 -12.39
C VAL A 138 -5.29 -10.54 -12.52
N VAL A 139 -5.69 -9.45 -13.16
CA VAL A 139 -7.09 -9.14 -13.45
C VAL A 139 -7.37 -9.51 -14.89
N LEU A 140 -8.40 -10.32 -15.11
CA LEU A 140 -8.88 -10.71 -16.43
C LEU A 140 -10.31 -10.18 -16.62
N VAL A 141 -10.58 -9.51 -17.73
CA VAL A 141 -11.88 -8.90 -18.05
C VAL A 141 -12.47 -9.57 -19.30
N TRP A 142 -13.78 -9.80 -19.32
CA TRP A 142 -14.51 -10.35 -20.45
C TRP A 142 -15.72 -9.48 -20.81
N ASP A 143 -16.37 -9.72 -21.95
CA ASP A 143 -17.62 -9.02 -22.28
C ASP A 143 -18.77 -9.40 -21.34
N LYS A 144 -18.79 -10.66 -20.87
CA LYS A 144 -19.83 -11.22 -20.02
C LYS A 144 -19.22 -12.20 -19.02
N ALA A 145 -19.75 -12.19 -17.79
CA ALA A 145 -19.37 -13.15 -16.77
C ALA A 145 -19.88 -14.54 -17.16
N TRP A 146 -18.96 -15.47 -17.44
CA TRP A 146 -19.28 -16.86 -17.76
C TRP A 146 -19.30 -17.76 -16.50
N TRP A 147 -18.78 -17.27 -15.37
CA TRP A 147 -18.70 -17.97 -14.09
C TRP A 147 -19.93 -17.71 -13.20
N THR A 148 -21.09 -18.29 -13.53
CA THR A 148 -22.32 -18.04 -12.74
C THR A 148 -22.37 -18.80 -11.41
N SER A 149 -21.61 -19.89 -11.27
CA SER A 149 -21.69 -20.84 -10.16
C SER A 149 -20.67 -20.63 -9.03
N VAL A 150 -20.03 -19.46 -8.95
CA VAL A 150 -19.04 -19.16 -7.90
C VAL A 150 -19.48 -18.03 -6.98
N SER A 151 -18.98 -18.09 -5.74
CA SER A 151 -19.08 -17.03 -4.75
C SER A 151 -18.20 -15.82 -5.13
N TYR A 152 -18.40 -14.69 -4.44
CA TYR A 152 -17.58 -13.49 -4.66
C TYR A 152 -16.08 -13.74 -4.43
N TYR A 153 -15.77 -14.62 -3.47
CA TYR A 153 -14.42 -15.12 -3.20
C TYR A 153 -14.48 -16.64 -3.26
N PHE A 154 -13.61 -17.24 -4.06
CA PHE A 154 -13.57 -18.69 -4.23
C PHE A 154 -12.12 -19.16 -4.34
N LYS A 155 -11.93 -20.45 -4.04
CA LYS A 155 -10.61 -21.04 -4.03
C LYS A 155 -10.48 -22.18 -5.03
N ARG A 156 -9.32 -22.25 -5.66
CA ARG A 156 -8.86 -23.45 -6.36
C ARG A 156 -8.20 -24.36 -5.34
N VAL A 157 -8.89 -25.43 -4.97
CA VAL A 157 -8.36 -26.46 -4.05
C VAL A 157 -7.89 -27.65 -4.87
N THR A 158 -6.57 -27.89 -4.87
CA THR A 158 -5.93 -29.01 -5.57
C THR A 158 -5.21 -29.93 -4.59
N SER A 159 -4.95 -31.18 -4.97
CA SER A 159 -4.19 -32.14 -4.16
C SER A 159 -2.71 -31.80 -3.98
N LYS A 160 -2.22 -30.79 -4.70
CA LYS A 160 -0.87 -30.21 -4.58
C LYS A 160 -0.99 -28.70 -4.39
N PRO A 161 -0.01 -28.05 -3.73
CA PRO A 161 0.04 -26.59 -3.67
C PRO A 161 -0.05 -25.97 -5.06
N SER A 162 -0.85 -24.91 -5.18
CA SER A 162 -1.07 -24.19 -6.45
C SER A 162 -0.98 -22.69 -6.20
N PRO A 163 -0.24 -21.94 -7.04
CA PRO A 163 -0.16 -20.48 -6.91
C PRO A 163 -1.45 -19.77 -7.33
N PHE A 164 -2.37 -20.49 -8.00
CA PHE A 164 -3.64 -19.96 -8.52
C PHE A 164 -4.82 -20.26 -7.60
N SER A 165 -4.62 -20.07 -6.31
CA SER A 165 -5.52 -20.57 -5.26
C SER A 165 -6.67 -19.65 -4.91
N ALA A 166 -6.46 -18.34 -4.94
CA ALA A 166 -7.38 -17.35 -4.40
C ALA A 166 -7.91 -16.46 -5.53
N TRP A 167 -9.24 -16.46 -5.66
CA TRP A 167 -9.93 -15.77 -6.75
C TRP A 167 -11.01 -14.86 -6.22
N ILE A 168 -11.11 -13.67 -6.80
CA ILE A 168 -12.17 -12.71 -6.53
C ILE A 168 -12.98 -12.52 -7.81
N SER A 169 -14.29 -12.68 -7.67
CA SER A 169 -15.30 -12.39 -8.68
C SER A 169 -15.78 -10.95 -8.50
N VAL A 170 -15.33 -10.07 -9.40
CA VAL A 170 -15.61 -8.64 -9.32
C VAL A 170 -17.07 -8.34 -9.67
N ASN A 171 -17.65 -9.13 -10.59
CA ASN A 171 -19.04 -8.93 -11.03
C ASN A 171 -20.07 -9.12 -9.90
N LYS A 172 -19.70 -9.80 -8.80
CA LYS A 172 -20.57 -9.95 -7.62
C LYS A 172 -20.67 -8.69 -6.78
N TRP A 173 -19.77 -7.73 -7.00
CA TRP A 173 -19.69 -6.49 -6.24
C TRP A 173 -20.05 -5.26 -7.07
N ASN A 174 -19.74 -5.26 -8.37
CA ASN A 174 -20.02 -4.12 -9.21
C ASN A 174 -20.45 -4.40 -10.65
N ASP A 175 -21.04 -5.57 -10.91
CA ASP A 175 -21.51 -6.02 -12.22
C ASP A 175 -20.44 -6.05 -13.34
N ARG A 176 -19.17 -5.78 -13.02
CA ARG A 176 -18.08 -5.84 -14.00
C ARG A 176 -17.64 -7.28 -14.21
N PRO A 177 -17.70 -7.82 -15.45
CA PRO A 177 -17.29 -9.18 -15.81
C PRO A 177 -15.77 -9.38 -15.73
N ALA A 178 -15.21 -9.34 -14.50
CA ALA A 178 -13.80 -9.55 -14.25
C ALA A 178 -13.54 -10.57 -13.13
N LEU A 179 -12.45 -11.33 -13.30
CA LEU A 179 -11.87 -12.20 -12.27
C LEU A 179 -10.49 -11.68 -11.89
N VAL A 180 -10.17 -11.83 -10.61
CA VAL A 180 -8.85 -11.50 -10.07
C VAL A 180 -8.23 -12.75 -9.46
N CYS A 181 -7.04 -13.13 -9.91
CA CYS A 181 -6.20 -14.12 -9.25
C CYS A 181 -5.18 -13.41 -8.37
N VAL A 182 -5.07 -13.79 -7.10
CA VAL A 182 -4.16 -13.18 -6.12
C VAL A 182 -2.89 -14.01 -5.97
N PHE A 183 -1.73 -13.35 -5.93
CA PHE A 183 -0.42 -13.98 -5.76
C PHE A 183 0.33 -13.31 -4.61
N ILE A 184 1.02 -14.10 -3.78
CA ILE A 184 1.68 -13.62 -2.56
C ILE A 184 3.13 -14.10 -2.52
N GLY A 185 4.02 -13.28 -1.99
CA GLY A 185 5.39 -13.67 -1.66
C GLY A 185 6.15 -14.24 -2.86
N GLY A 186 6.61 -15.49 -2.74
CA GLY A 186 7.28 -16.23 -3.81
C GLY A 186 6.48 -16.28 -5.13
N ASP A 187 5.16 -16.48 -5.06
CA ASP A 187 4.31 -16.57 -6.25
C ASP A 187 4.18 -15.22 -6.96
N ALA A 188 4.06 -14.13 -6.19
CA ALA A 188 4.06 -12.78 -6.75
C ALA A 188 5.41 -12.44 -7.40
N ASN A 189 6.53 -12.85 -6.78
CA ASN A 189 7.85 -12.68 -7.38
C ASN A 189 8.01 -13.47 -8.69
N ARG A 190 7.39 -14.64 -8.81
CA ARG A 190 7.38 -15.43 -10.06
C ARG A 190 6.55 -14.74 -11.14
N ILE A 191 5.34 -14.28 -10.82
CA ILE A 191 4.49 -13.55 -11.78
C ILE A 191 5.21 -12.31 -12.32
N LYS A 192 5.97 -11.60 -11.48
CA LYS A 192 6.78 -10.46 -11.89
C LYS A 192 7.76 -10.78 -13.04
N THR A 193 8.30 -12.00 -13.12
CA THR A 193 9.28 -12.38 -14.17
C THR A 193 8.65 -12.70 -15.51
N LEU A 194 7.32 -12.84 -15.56
CA LEU A 194 6.58 -13.14 -16.78
C LEU A 194 6.26 -11.85 -17.56
N THR A 195 6.08 -11.99 -18.86
CA THR A 195 5.36 -10.98 -19.68
C THR A 195 3.89 -10.93 -19.27
N ASN A 196 3.16 -9.88 -19.66
CA ASN A 196 1.73 -9.80 -19.37
C ASN A 196 0.97 -10.94 -20.03
N GLU A 197 1.31 -11.26 -21.27
CA GLU A 197 0.69 -12.31 -22.08
C GLU A 197 0.89 -13.69 -21.44
N GLN A 198 2.10 -13.98 -20.95
CA GLN A 198 2.39 -15.22 -20.23
C GLN A 198 1.62 -15.31 -18.91
N ALA A 199 1.58 -14.24 -18.12
CA ALA A 199 0.84 -14.22 -16.86
C ALA A 199 -0.67 -14.44 -17.10
N VAL A 200 -1.25 -13.74 -18.08
CA VAL A 200 -2.65 -13.89 -18.48
C VAL A 200 -2.94 -15.33 -18.92
N GLU A 201 -2.09 -15.89 -19.76
CA GLU A 201 -2.29 -17.25 -20.27
C GLU A 201 -2.18 -18.30 -19.17
N GLU A 202 -1.24 -18.17 -18.23
CA GLU A 202 -1.17 -19.05 -17.05
C GLU A 202 -2.43 -18.98 -16.18
N VAL A 203 -2.91 -17.77 -15.89
CA VAL A 203 -4.13 -17.54 -15.09
C VAL A 203 -5.36 -18.09 -15.82
N ARG A 204 -5.49 -17.86 -17.12
CA ARG A 204 -6.56 -18.41 -17.95
C ARG A 204 -6.53 -19.94 -17.98
N ASN A 205 -5.35 -20.55 -18.10
CA ASN A 205 -5.18 -22.00 -18.05
C ASN A 205 -5.55 -22.59 -16.68
N ALA A 206 -5.29 -21.87 -15.59
CA ALA A 206 -5.78 -22.27 -14.27
C ALA A 206 -7.31 -22.28 -14.22
N LEU A 207 -7.99 -21.28 -14.80
CA LEU A 207 -9.45 -21.27 -14.93
C LEU A 207 -9.97 -22.43 -15.79
N GLN A 208 -9.32 -22.71 -16.93
CA GLN A 208 -9.70 -23.82 -17.79
C GLN A 208 -9.64 -25.18 -17.05
N GLN A 209 -8.70 -25.34 -16.13
CA GLN A 209 -8.60 -26.54 -15.28
C GLN A 209 -9.68 -26.57 -14.18
N MET A 210 -10.11 -25.40 -13.69
CA MET A 210 -11.19 -25.29 -12.69
C MET A 210 -12.59 -25.53 -13.28
N PHE A 211 -12.79 -25.13 -14.54
CA PHE A 211 -14.06 -25.23 -15.25
C PHE A 211 -13.89 -26.10 -16.52
N PRO A 212 -13.61 -27.41 -16.38
CA PRO A 212 -13.24 -28.27 -17.51
C PRO A 212 -14.34 -28.45 -18.55
N ASN A 213 -15.60 -28.26 -18.16
CA ASN A 213 -16.77 -28.38 -19.04
C ASN A 213 -17.11 -27.07 -19.77
N GLN A 214 -16.29 -26.03 -19.63
CA GLN A 214 -16.48 -24.73 -20.26
C GLN A 214 -15.25 -24.40 -21.11
N SER A 215 -15.46 -23.80 -22.28
CA SER A 215 -14.35 -23.19 -23.03
C SER A 215 -14.12 -21.80 -22.45
N ILE A 216 -12.93 -21.55 -21.88
CA ILE A 216 -12.61 -20.25 -21.29
C ILE A 216 -12.05 -19.33 -22.37
N PRO A 217 -12.82 -18.30 -22.81
CA PRO A 217 -12.37 -17.40 -23.87
C PRO A 217 -11.18 -16.56 -23.41
N MET A 218 -10.41 -16.06 -24.38
CA MET A 218 -9.41 -15.03 -24.08
C MET A 218 -10.11 -13.82 -23.45
N PRO A 219 -9.50 -13.20 -22.42
CA PRO A 219 -10.00 -11.95 -21.89
C PRO A 219 -9.90 -10.84 -22.95
N ILE A 220 -10.86 -9.92 -22.93
CA ILE A 220 -10.85 -8.74 -23.80
C ILE A 220 -9.89 -7.67 -23.31
N ASP A 221 -9.58 -7.70 -22.00
CA ASP A 221 -8.63 -6.81 -21.35
C ASP A 221 -8.02 -7.48 -20.11
N SER A 222 -6.86 -7.01 -19.69
CA SER A 222 -6.16 -7.56 -18.53
C SER A 222 -5.28 -6.52 -17.83
N PHE A 223 -5.08 -6.72 -16.53
CA PHE A 223 -4.18 -5.90 -15.74
C PHE A 223 -3.27 -6.75 -14.85
N VAL A 224 -1.95 -6.58 -15.02
CA VAL A 224 -0.90 -7.32 -14.32
C VAL A 224 0.02 -6.34 -13.59
N PRO A 225 -0.35 -5.87 -12.38
CA PRO A 225 0.49 -5.03 -11.56
C PRO A 225 1.77 -5.77 -11.15
N ARG A 226 2.84 -5.00 -10.95
CA ARG A 226 4.12 -5.49 -10.42
C ARG A 226 4.57 -4.56 -9.30
N TRP A 227 3.94 -4.67 -8.13
CA TRP A 227 4.15 -3.75 -7.00
C TRP A 227 5.60 -3.71 -6.54
N LYS A 228 6.32 -4.84 -6.64
CA LYS A 228 7.75 -4.90 -6.29
C LYS A 228 8.64 -4.11 -7.24
N SER A 229 8.24 -4.00 -8.50
CA SER A 229 9.01 -3.28 -9.54
C SER A 229 8.62 -1.81 -9.62
N ASP A 230 7.52 -1.41 -8.99
CA ASP A 230 7.13 -0.02 -8.89
C ASP A 230 8.13 0.72 -8.01
N LEU A 231 8.86 1.67 -8.59
CA LEU A 231 9.86 2.48 -7.88
C LEU A 231 9.27 3.19 -6.66
N PHE A 232 7.99 3.58 -6.74
CA PHE A 232 7.35 4.34 -5.68
C PHE A 232 6.77 3.44 -4.57
N SER A 233 6.47 2.17 -4.84
CA SER A 233 5.93 1.24 -3.83
C SER A 233 6.98 0.27 -3.30
N ASN A 234 7.73 -0.38 -4.20
CA ASN A 234 8.75 -1.40 -3.91
C ASN A 234 8.22 -2.56 -3.02
N GLY A 235 6.96 -2.93 -3.24
CA GLY A 235 6.19 -3.90 -2.45
C GLY A 235 4.74 -3.44 -2.31
N SER A 236 3.97 -4.16 -1.51
CA SER A 236 2.52 -3.91 -1.38
C SER A 236 2.22 -3.11 -0.12
N TYR A 237 2.37 -3.70 1.06
CA TYR A 237 2.04 -3.07 2.35
C TYR A 237 2.83 -3.69 3.50
N SER A 238 2.85 -3.01 4.63
CA SER A 238 3.56 -3.47 5.83
C SER A 238 2.89 -4.67 6.50
N TYR A 239 3.70 -5.47 7.21
CA TYR A 239 3.21 -6.56 8.06
C TYR A 239 4.10 -6.68 9.31
N LEU A 240 3.55 -7.33 10.34
CA LEU A 240 4.29 -7.61 11.58
C LEU A 240 5.31 -8.72 11.36
N SER A 241 6.57 -8.36 11.12
CA SER A 241 7.64 -9.32 10.89
C SER A 241 8.05 -10.04 12.17
N GLN A 242 8.45 -11.31 12.06
CA GLN A 242 9.07 -12.08 13.15
C GLN A 242 10.26 -11.39 13.82
N HIS A 243 10.92 -10.46 13.13
CA HIS A 243 12.05 -9.70 13.67
C HIS A 243 11.63 -8.40 14.36
N GLN A 244 10.38 -7.98 14.19
CA GLN A 244 9.87 -6.70 14.68
C GLN A 244 9.62 -6.73 16.20
N THR A 245 9.96 -5.63 16.87
CA THR A 245 9.60 -5.39 18.28
C THR A 245 8.31 -4.57 18.38
N TYR A 246 7.68 -4.54 19.56
CA TYR A 246 6.50 -3.71 19.78
C TYR A 246 6.78 -2.22 19.53
N GLU A 247 7.97 -1.75 19.95
CA GLU A 247 8.42 -0.36 19.85
C GLU A 247 8.70 0.07 18.41
N ASP A 248 8.90 -0.86 17.47
CA ASP A 248 9.18 -0.50 16.08
C ASP A 248 8.05 0.32 15.46
N MET A 249 6.79 0.07 15.83
CA MET A 249 5.64 0.85 15.38
C MET A 249 5.61 2.27 15.98
N ILE A 250 6.20 2.46 17.16
CA ILE A 250 6.42 3.78 17.75
C ILE A 250 7.57 4.48 17.02
N TYR A 251 8.67 3.77 16.78
CA TYR A 251 9.85 4.34 16.14
C TYR A 251 9.60 4.72 14.69
N ILE A 252 8.88 3.92 13.90
CA ILE A 252 8.59 4.27 12.50
C ILE A 252 7.74 5.54 12.38
N SER A 253 6.82 5.79 13.33
CA SER A 253 5.94 6.97 13.34
C SER A 253 6.56 8.20 14.01
N LYS A 254 7.56 8.04 14.89
CA LYS A 254 8.17 9.15 15.66
C LYS A 254 8.84 10.21 14.76
N PRO A 255 8.53 11.51 14.89
CA PRO A 255 9.20 12.56 14.11
C PRO A 255 10.72 12.64 14.37
N ILE A 256 11.47 13.16 13.40
CA ILE A 256 12.88 13.51 13.55
C ILE A 256 12.99 15.02 13.73
N VAL A 257 13.73 15.44 14.78
CA VAL A 257 13.95 16.84 15.19
C VAL A 257 12.67 17.69 15.24
N ASN A 258 11.51 17.05 15.43
CA ASN A 258 10.17 17.65 15.37
C ASN A 258 9.81 18.36 14.05
N LYS A 259 10.59 18.16 12.98
CA LYS A 259 10.42 18.86 11.68
C LYS A 259 10.16 17.90 10.52
N LEU A 260 10.72 16.69 10.59
CA LEU A 260 10.46 15.62 9.63
C LEU A 260 9.48 14.61 10.26
N LEU A 261 8.22 14.66 9.81
CA LEU A 261 7.12 13.83 10.28
C LEU A 261 6.89 12.65 9.34
N PHE A 262 6.32 11.57 9.86
CA PHE A 262 6.10 10.33 9.12
C PHE A 262 4.64 9.91 9.23
N ALA A 263 3.98 9.76 8.09
CA ALA A 263 2.63 9.19 7.99
C ALA A 263 2.59 8.15 6.85
N GLY A 264 1.46 7.46 6.71
CA GLY A 264 1.29 6.31 5.82
C GLY A 264 0.96 5.05 6.61
N GLU A 265 0.48 4.02 5.90
CA GLU A 265 -0.06 2.79 6.51
C GLU A 265 0.91 2.16 7.51
N ALA A 266 2.21 2.07 7.17
CA ALA A 266 3.23 1.48 8.02
C ALA A 266 3.50 2.24 9.33
N THR A 267 2.96 3.45 9.48
CA THR A 267 3.07 4.26 10.70
C THR A 267 1.82 4.19 11.57
N SER A 268 0.79 3.46 11.14
CA SER A 268 -0.42 3.23 11.93
C SER A 268 -0.23 1.99 12.81
N GLN A 269 -0.31 2.16 14.13
CA GLN A 269 -0.16 1.02 15.05
C GLN A 269 -1.40 0.11 14.99
N GLU A 270 -2.58 0.73 14.99
CA GLU A 270 -3.88 0.07 15.03
C GLU A 270 -4.29 -0.51 13.66
N PHE A 271 -3.95 0.21 12.59
CA PHE A 271 -4.45 -0.08 11.24
C PHE A 271 -3.32 -0.04 10.21
N HIS A 272 -2.19 -0.68 10.49
CA HIS A 272 -1.19 -0.94 9.45
C HIS A 272 -1.83 -1.74 8.30
N GLU A 273 -1.24 -1.74 7.12
CA GLU A 273 -1.74 -2.42 5.91
C GLU A 273 -2.99 -1.80 5.24
N CYS A 274 -3.60 -0.80 5.86
CA CYS A 274 -4.91 -0.28 5.45
C CYS A 274 -4.91 1.19 4.95
N VAL A 275 -5.84 1.50 4.04
CA VAL A 275 -6.07 2.86 3.54
C VAL A 275 -6.54 3.81 4.64
N HIS A 276 -7.50 3.39 5.47
CA HIS A 276 -7.94 4.21 6.61
C HIS A 276 -6.82 4.40 7.64
N GLY A 277 -5.91 3.43 7.79
CA GLY A 277 -4.70 3.61 8.59
C GLY A 277 -3.77 4.69 8.05
N ALA A 278 -3.57 4.74 6.73
CA ALA A 278 -2.84 5.83 6.09
C ALA A 278 -3.51 7.19 6.36
N LEU A 279 -4.84 7.29 6.21
CA LEU A 279 -5.60 8.51 6.49
C LEU A 279 -5.48 8.95 7.97
N LEU A 280 -5.70 8.02 8.91
CA LEU A 280 -5.63 8.31 10.35
C LEU A 280 -4.22 8.71 10.78
N SER A 281 -3.18 8.08 10.21
CA SER A 281 -1.80 8.48 10.46
C SER A 281 -1.48 9.88 9.94
N ALA A 282 -2.06 10.29 8.81
CA ALA A 282 -1.92 11.65 8.30
C ALA A 282 -2.63 12.66 9.23
N ARG A 283 -3.85 12.36 9.67
CA ARG A 283 -4.58 13.18 10.66
C ARG A 283 -3.79 13.33 11.96
N ARG A 284 -3.17 12.25 12.46
CA ARG A 284 -2.29 12.28 13.63
C ARG A 284 -1.16 13.31 13.48
N GLU A 285 -0.45 13.29 12.35
CA GLU A 285 0.66 14.23 12.13
C GLU A 285 0.19 15.67 11.86
N VAL A 286 -0.95 15.85 11.18
CA VAL A 286 -1.57 17.18 11.02
C VAL A 286 -1.96 17.77 12.38
N THR A 287 -2.61 16.99 13.26
CA THR A 287 -2.93 17.42 14.63
C THR A 287 -1.68 17.80 15.41
N ARG A 288 -0.58 17.04 15.25
CA ARG A 288 0.71 17.38 15.87
C ARG A 288 1.21 18.75 15.40
N LEU A 289 1.14 19.03 14.10
CA LEU A 289 1.56 20.31 13.53
C LEU A 289 0.68 21.47 14.00
N LEU A 290 -0.64 21.29 14.04
CA LEU A 290 -1.57 22.31 14.54
C LEU A 290 -1.31 22.64 16.01
N HIS A 291 -1.02 21.65 16.84
CA HIS A 291 -0.67 21.89 18.24
C HIS A 291 0.62 22.72 18.39
N VAL A 292 1.66 22.42 17.60
CA VAL A 292 2.89 23.22 17.57
C VAL A 292 2.60 24.65 17.11
N TYR A 293 1.74 24.82 16.10
CA TYR A 293 1.32 26.13 15.63
C TYR A 293 0.60 26.94 16.73
N GLU A 294 -0.39 26.35 17.40
CA GLU A 294 -1.13 26.99 18.48
C GLU A 294 -0.21 27.46 19.62
N LEU A 295 0.76 26.63 20.01
CA LEU A 295 1.77 27.00 21.01
C LEU A 295 2.63 28.17 20.55
N SER A 296 3.04 28.20 19.28
CA SER A 296 3.84 29.30 18.72
C SER A 296 3.07 30.62 18.65
N VAL A 297 1.78 30.59 18.27
CA VAL A 297 0.91 31.78 18.20
C VAL A 297 0.62 32.32 19.60
N ASN A 298 0.39 31.44 20.57
CA ASN A 298 0.14 31.85 21.95
C ASN A 298 1.39 32.45 22.63
N GLN A 299 2.59 32.10 22.17
CA GLN A 299 3.84 32.74 22.59
C GLN A 299 4.11 34.09 21.88
N THR A 300 3.48 34.35 20.72
CA THR A 300 3.74 35.52 19.85
C THR A 300 2.57 36.53 19.80
N LYS A 301 1.94 36.83 20.94
CA LYS A 301 1.09 38.04 21.05
C LYS A 301 1.97 39.30 20.82
N PRO A 302 1.69 40.18 19.83
CA PRO A 302 2.65 41.19 19.41
C PRO A 302 2.57 42.50 20.19
N ALA A 303 3.72 43.01 20.62
CA ALA A 303 4.02 44.44 20.48
C ALA A 303 4.45 44.66 19.02
N SER A 304 3.60 45.32 18.23
CA SER A 304 3.80 45.79 16.85
C SER A 304 3.95 44.73 15.74
N ARG A 305 3.06 44.81 14.72
CA ARG A 305 3.11 44.04 13.47
C ARG A 305 3.93 44.78 12.42
N SER A 306 4.78 44.06 11.68
CA SER A 306 5.10 44.41 10.28
C SER A 306 5.34 43.12 9.45
N ALA A 307 4.76 43.10 8.24
CA ALA A 307 4.89 42.15 7.14
C ALA A 307 4.80 40.64 7.46
N ALA A 308 3.62 40.06 7.26
CA ALA A 308 3.36 38.62 7.37
C ALA A 308 3.90 37.85 6.14
N ILE A 309 4.99 37.12 6.32
CA ILE A 309 5.30 35.93 5.53
C ILE A 309 4.42 34.81 6.09
N SER A 310 3.66 34.10 5.24
CA SER A 310 2.88 32.92 5.66
C SER A 310 3.82 31.88 6.27
N PRO A 311 3.75 31.59 7.58
CA PRO A 311 4.84 30.90 8.27
C PRO A 311 4.81 29.37 8.16
N PHE A 312 4.02 28.75 7.27
CA PHE A 312 3.90 27.29 7.21
C PHE A 312 3.87 26.76 5.78
N GLU A 313 5.03 26.75 5.12
CA GLU A 313 5.22 25.86 3.98
C GLU A 313 5.39 24.43 4.52
N ILE A 314 4.41 23.58 4.24
CA ILE A 314 4.45 22.14 4.47
C ILE A 314 4.64 21.47 3.12
N ILE A 315 5.69 20.67 2.99
CA ILE A 315 5.87 19.84 1.80
C ILE A 315 5.42 18.43 2.14
N LEU A 316 4.37 18.00 1.46
CA LEU A 316 3.85 16.65 1.53
C LEU A 316 4.46 15.82 0.38
N ILE A 317 5.22 14.79 0.73
CA ILE A 317 5.80 13.88 -0.26
C ILE A 317 4.89 12.67 -0.37
N ILE A 318 3.96 12.71 -1.32
CA ILE A 318 2.96 11.67 -1.55
C ILE A 318 3.48 10.62 -2.52
N ASN A 319 3.28 9.36 -2.13
CA ASN A 319 3.34 8.25 -3.05
C ASN A 319 1.92 7.95 -3.58
N VAL A 320 1.62 8.35 -4.82
CA VAL A 320 0.29 8.11 -5.39
C VAL A 320 0.25 6.75 -6.08
N ILE A 321 0.08 5.70 -5.27
CA ILE A 321 0.00 4.30 -5.71
C ILE A 321 -1.31 4.02 -6.48
N PHE A 322 -2.39 4.76 -6.21
CA PHE A 322 -3.73 4.49 -6.76
C PHE A 322 -3.96 4.90 -8.22
N LEU A 323 -3.10 5.76 -8.81
CA LEU A 323 -3.33 6.30 -10.15
C LEU A 323 -3.02 5.31 -11.30
N LYS A 324 -2.37 4.18 -11.04
CA LYS A 324 -2.00 3.21 -12.09
C LYS A 324 -3.13 2.27 -12.53
N LEU A 325 -4.28 2.31 -11.85
CA LEU A 325 -5.48 1.55 -12.19
C LEU A 325 -6.51 2.35 -13.02
N LEU A 326 -6.28 3.67 -13.22
CA LEU A 326 -7.22 4.59 -13.88
C LEU A 326 -7.68 4.13 -15.27
N PRO A 327 -6.80 3.67 -16.18
CA PRO A 327 -7.21 3.35 -17.54
C PRO A 327 -8.13 2.11 -17.64
N TYR A 328 -8.05 1.21 -16.67
CA TYR A 328 -8.71 -0.10 -16.71
C TYR A 328 -10.03 -0.15 -15.92
N LEU A 329 -10.37 0.92 -15.22
CA LEU A 329 -11.63 1.05 -14.49
C LEU A 329 -12.59 2.08 -15.12
N MET A 330 -12.15 2.82 -16.14
CA MET A 330 -12.92 3.92 -16.73
C MET A 330 -13.43 3.67 -18.16
N ASN A 331 -13.37 2.44 -18.66
CA ASN A 331 -14.07 2.06 -19.90
C ASN A 331 -15.01 0.89 -19.66
#